data_AF-A0A3M2AIU5-F1
#
_entry.id   AF-A0A3M2AIU5-F1
#
_cell.length_a   1.000
_cell.length_b   1.000
_cell.length_c   1.000
_cell.angle_alpha   90.00
_cell.angle_beta   90.00
_cell.angle_gamma   90.00
#
_symmetry.space_group_name_H-M   'P 1'
#
loop_
_entity.id
_entity.type
_entity.pdbx_description
1 polymer ?
#
loop_
_entity_poly.entity_id
_entity_poly.type
_entity_poly.pdbx_seq_one_letter_code
_entity_poly.pdbx_strand_id
1 'polypeptide(L)' 'MKVVFLIALAFLFSCAEKVQYRNVHVPIKCQPPEIEEPRYIKPLQDTSYPELLQILLENYRMCRTYSEKLKQALEVCR' A
#
# COMPACT_ATOMS: atom_id res chain seq x y z
N MET A 1 54.54 -22.32 33.30
CA MET A 1 53.52 -21.24 33.40
C MET A 1 53.03 -20.66 32.07
N LYS A 2 53.71 -20.88 30.92
CA LYS A 2 53.26 -20.35 29.60
C LYS A 2 52.04 -21.06 28.98
N VAL A 3 51.82 -22.33 29.32
CA VAL A 3 50.75 -23.17 28.73
C VAL A 3 49.36 -22.78 29.23
N VAL A 4 49.24 -22.35 30.49
CA VAL A 4 47.95 -21.93 31.08
C VAL A 4 47.41 -20.66 30.38
N PHE A 5 48.31 -19.77 29.96
CA PHE A 5 47.96 -18.54 29.26
C PHE A 5 47.39 -18.80 27.85
N LEU A 6 47.90 -19.83 27.16
CA LEU A 6 47.42 -20.23 25.84
C LEU A 6 46.03 -20.86 25.89
N ILE A 7 45.71 -21.60 26.96
CA ILE A 7 44.38 -22.19 27.15
C ILE A 7 43.35 -21.10 27.42
N ALA A 8 43.67 -20.09 28.23
CA ALA A 8 42.77 -18.97 28.51
C ALA A 8 42.44 -18.14 27.25
N LEU A 9 43.41 -17.96 26.34
CA LEU A 9 43.21 -17.30 25.06
C LEU A 9 42.29 -18.09 24.11
N ALA A 10 42.37 -19.42 24.10
CA ALA A 10 41.50 -20.25 23.27
C ALA A 10 40.02 -20.18 23.68
N PHE A 11 39.73 -19.97 24.98
CA PHE A 11 38.35 -19.81 25.46
C PHE A 11 37.71 -18.48 25.06
N LEU A 12 38.49 -17.42 24.85
CA LEU A 12 37.95 -16.10 24.44
C LEU A 12 37.48 -16.07 22.98
N PHE A 13 38.07 -16.87 22.10
CA PHE A 13 37.69 -16.92 20.68
C PHE A 13 36.51 -17.84 20.37
N SER A 14 36.08 -18.70 21.32
CA SER A 14 34.99 -19.66 21.09
C SER A 14 33.58 -19.09 21.33
N CYS A 15 33.45 -17.88 21.88
CA CYS A 15 32.16 -17.22 22.14
C CYS A 15 31.79 -16.11 21.14
N ALA A 16 32.42 -16.09 19.95
CA ALA A 16 31.96 -15.23 18.87
C ALA A 16 30.69 -15.84 18.25
N GLU A 17 29.54 -15.52 18.83
CA GLU A 17 28.22 -15.91 18.36
C GLU A 17 28.05 -15.49 16.88
N LYS A 18 27.76 -16.46 16.01
CA LYS A 18 27.47 -16.20 14.60
C LYS A 18 26.20 -15.36 14.53
N VAL A 19 26.34 -14.08 14.21
CA VAL A 19 25.23 -13.18 13.90
C VAL A 19 24.47 -13.75 12.71
N GLN A 20 23.39 -14.49 12.97
CA GLN A 20 22.44 -14.87 11.94
C GLN A 20 21.61 -13.64 11.62
N TYR A 21 21.92 -13.00 10.49
CA TYR A 21 21.04 -12.01 9.90
C TYR A 21 19.72 -12.71 9.53
N ARG A 22 18.75 -12.62 10.42
CA ARG A 22 17.37 -13.02 10.14
C ARG A 22 16.91 -12.14 8.99
N ASN A 23 16.68 -12.72 7.82
CA ASN A 23 16.03 -12.03 6.71
C ASN A 23 14.63 -11.61 7.18
N VAL A 24 14.54 -10.42 7.76
CA VAL A 24 13.26 -9.81 8.10
C VAL A 24 12.66 -9.40 6.77
N HIS A 25 11.69 -10.19 6.29
CA HIS A 25 10.80 -9.74 5.23
C HIS A 25 10.13 -8.46 5.74
N VAL A 26 10.63 -7.31 5.29
CA VAL A 26 9.98 -6.03 5.54
C VAL A 26 8.70 -6.08 4.70
N PRO A 27 7.50 -6.04 5.31
CA PRO A 27 6.29 -5.93 4.53
C PRO A 27 6.37 -4.62 3.76
N ILE A 28 6.46 -4.71 2.43
CA ILE A 28 6.29 -3.54 1.56
C ILE A 28 4.89 -3.04 1.87
N LYS A 29 4.77 -1.88 2.50
CA LYS A 29 3.48 -1.25 2.75
C LYS A 29 2.90 -0.92 1.37
N CYS A 30 1.92 -1.69 0.90
CA CYS A 30 1.11 -1.29 -0.24
C CYS A 30 0.52 0.07 0.10
N GLN A 31 0.94 1.10 -0.62
CA GLN A 31 0.27 2.39 -0.57
C GLN A 31 -0.97 2.24 -1.47
N PRO A 32 -2.18 2.48 -0.94
CA PRO A 32 -3.36 2.54 -1.78
C PRO A 32 -3.11 3.61 -2.84
N PRO A 33 -3.34 3.32 -4.14
CA PRO A 33 -3.22 4.35 -5.16
C PRO A 33 -4.23 5.46 -4.86
N GLU A 34 -3.81 6.71 -5.05
CA GLU A 34 -4.68 7.87 -4.86
C GLU A 34 -5.73 7.90 -5.99
N ILE A 35 -7.00 7.86 -5.62
CA ILE A 35 -8.12 7.93 -6.57
C ILE A 35 -8.85 9.24 -6.34
N GLU A 36 -8.85 10.08 -7.37
CA GLU A 36 -9.62 11.33 -7.36
C GLU A 36 -11.12 11.05 -7.31
N GLU A 37 -11.82 11.71 -6.38
CA GLU A 37 -13.27 11.64 -6.31
C GLU A 37 -13.93 12.38 -7.50
N PRO A 38 -14.96 11.78 -8.14
CA PRO A 38 -15.65 12.43 -9.23
C PRO A 38 -16.42 13.66 -8.74
N ARG A 39 -16.27 14.77 -9.46
CA ARG A 39 -17.06 15.99 -9.23
C ARG A 39 -18.38 15.90 -9.99
N TYR A 40 -19.42 15.46 -9.31
CA TYR A 40 -20.74 15.33 -9.91
C TYR A 40 -21.31 16.67 -10.38
N ILE A 41 -21.96 16.64 -11.54
CA ILE A 41 -22.65 17.78 -12.12
C ILE A 41 -23.98 17.94 -11.39
N LYS A 42 -24.22 19.13 -10.83
CA LYS A 42 -25.51 19.47 -10.21
C LYS A 42 -26.39 20.16 -11.24
N PRO A 43 -27.67 19.75 -11.38
CA PRO A 43 -28.61 20.47 -12.23
C PRO A 43 -28.88 21.86 -11.65
N LEU A 44 -29.12 22.83 -12.54
CA LEU A 44 -29.61 24.16 -12.20
C LEU A 44 -31.12 24.11 -11.93
N GLN A 45 -31.66 25.15 -11.29
CA GLN A 45 -33.07 25.23 -10.89
C GLN A 45 -34.05 25.06 -12.06
N ASP A 46 -33.68 25.56 -13.25
CA ASP A 46 -34.53 25.57 -14.45
C ASP A 46 -34.12 24.51 -15.49
N THR A 47 -33.38 23.49 -15.08
CA THR A 47 -32.93 22.41 -15.99
C THR A 47 -34.13 21.68 -16.57
N SER A 48 -34.21 21.58 -17.89
CA SER A 48 -35.29 20.83 -18.55
C SER A 48 -35.15 19.33 -18.29
N TYR A 49 -36.25 18.58 -18.44
CA TYR A 49 -36.22 17.13 -18.20
C TYR A 49 -35.18 16.37 -19.07
N PRO A 50 -35.05 16.66 -20.39
CA PRO A 50 -34.01 16.01 -21.21
C PRO A 50 -32.58 16.32 -20.73
N GLU A 51 -32.30 17.56 -20.33
CA GLU A 51 -31.00 17.96 -19.80
C GLU A 51 -30.72 17.30 -18.46
N LEU A 52 -31.73 17.17 -17.60
CA LEU A 52 -31.62 16.45 -16.33
C LEU A 52 -31.25 14.99 -16.56
N LEU A 53 -31.89 14.33 -17.53
CA LEU A 53 -31.57 12.96 -17.90
C LEU A 53 -30.12 12.84 -18.39
N GLN A 54 -29.65 13.79 -19.20
CA GLN A 54 -28.27 13.82 -19.66
C GLN A 54 -27.28 13.99 -18.50
N ILE A 55 -27.55 14.88 -17.55
CA ILE A 55 -26.74 15.07 -16.33
C ILE A 55 -26.68 13.78 -15.50
N LEU A 56 -27.82 13.10 -15.32
CA LEU A 56 -27.88 11.85 -14.58
C LEU A 56 -27.07 10.74 -15.25
N LEU A 57 -27.16 10.62 -16.58
CA LEU A 57 -26.38 9.63 -17.34
C LEU A 57 -24.89 9.89 -17.25
N GLU A 58 -24.47 11.16 -17.30
CA GLU A 58 -23.06 11.53 -17.19
C GLU A 58 -22.52 11.27 -15.77
N ASN A 59 -23.27 11.64 -14.74
CA ASN A 59 -22.95 11.33 -13.34
C ASN A 59 -22.85 9.82 -13.10
N TYR A 60 -23.75 9.03 -13.70
CA TYR A 60 -23.70 7.58 -13.61
C TYR A 60 -22.42 7.01 -14.24
N ARG A 61 -22.01 7.50 -15.42
CA ARG A 61 -20.76 7.09 -16.07
C ARG A 61 -19.54 7.39 -15.19
N MET A 62 -19.48 8.60 -14.62
CA MET A 62 -18.39 8.99 -13.70
C MET A 62 -18.33 8.07 -12.48
N CYS A 63 -19.48 7.78 -11.86
CA CYS A 63 -19.58 6.86 -10.73
C CYS A 63 -19.09 5.44 -11.09
N ARG A 64 -19.49 4.93 -12.26
CA ARG A 64 -19.04 3.63 -12.75
C ARG A 64 -17.52 3.59 -12.91
N THR A 65 -16.92 4.61 -13.53
CA THR A 65 -15.46 4.69 -13.70
C THR A 65 -14.73 4.77 -12.36
N TYR A 66 -15.23 5.57 -11.42
CA TYR A 66 -14.67 5.66 -10.07
C TYR A 66 -14.74 4.31 -9.33
N SER A 67 -15.85 3.59 -9.44
CA SER A 67 -16.02 2.25 -8.86
C SER A 67 -15.00 1.25 -9.42
N GLU A 68 -14.74 1.26 -10.73
CA GLU A 68 -13.73 0.38 -11.34
C GLU A 68 -12.32 0.71 -10.85
N LYS A 69 -11.96 2.00 -10.72
CA LYS A 69 -10.67 2.40 -10.15
C LYS A 69 -10.52 1.96 -8.70
N LEU A 70 -11.58 2.07 -7.90
CA LEU A 70 -11.60 1.58 -6.52
C LEU A 70 -11.37 0.07 -6.44
N LYS A 71 -12.00 -0.72 -7.31
CA LYS A 71 -11.76 -2.17 -7.37
C LYS A 71 -10.30 -2.49 -7.68
N GLN A 72 -9.73 -1.84 -8.68
CA GLN A 72 -8.31 -2.01 -9.04
C GLN A 72 -7.37 -1.65 -7.88
N ALA A 73 -7.66 -0.57 -7.16
CA ALA A 73 -6.89 -0.19 -5.98
C ALA A 73 -6.97 -1.22 -4.85
N LEU A 74 -8.15 -1.80 -4.62
CA LEU A 74 -8.34 -2.86 -3.64
C LEU A 74 -7.63 -4.16 -4.05
N GLU A 75 -7.52 -4.45 -5.35
CA GLU A 75 -6.75 -5.59 -5.86
C GLU A 75 -5.24 -5.43 -5.61
N VAL A 76 -4.68 -4.21 -5.73
CA VAL A 76 -3.25 -3.95 -5.40
C VAL A 76 -2.97 -4.13 -3.90
N CYS A 77 -3.97 -3.89 -3.06
CA CYS A 77 -3.86 -4.06 -1.60
C CYS A 77 -4.08 -5.51 -1.12
N ARG A 78 -4.60 -6.40 -1.98
CA ARG A 78 -4.77 -7.83 -1.68
C ARG A 78 -3.49 -8.61 -1.94
#